data_AF-A0A9X9S3J5-F1
#
_entry.id   AF-A0A9X9S3J5-F1
#
_cell.length_a   1.000
_cell.length_b   1.000
_cell.length_c   1.000
_cell.angle_alpha   90.00
_cell.angle_beta   90.00
_cell.angle_gamma   90.00
#
_symmetry.space_group_name_H-M   'P 1'
#
loop_
_entity.id
_entity.type
_entity.pdbx_description
1 polymer ?
#
loop_
_entity_poly.entity_id
_entity_poly.type
_entity_poly.pdbx_seq_one_letter_code
_entity_poly.pdbx_strand_id
1 'polypeptide(L)' 'MADDDLATAIGGTQSRNTAKDMFSCKMKCHDPAGEVCYVTLSRSKVRIPSYADDAIRTTVEAWVDGKPELGRSELPDE' A
#
# COMPACT_ATOMS: atom_id res chain seq x y z
N MET A 1 -18.80 11.40 21.60
CA MET A 1 -20.16 11.55 22.18
C MET A 1 -21.25 11.21 21.18
N ALA A 2 -21.10 11.50 19.88
CA ALA A 2 -22.05 11.05 18.85
C ALA A 2 -22.09 9.52 18.66
N ASP A 3 -20.96 8.85 18.88
CA ASP A 3 -20.79 7.41 18.66
C ASP A 3 -21.50 6.55 19.72
N ASP A 4 -21.62 7.09 20.95
CA ASP A 4 -22.19 6.41 22.13
C ASP A 4 -23.73 6.42 22.09
N ASP A 5 -24.31 7.55 21.67
CA ASP A 5 -25.75 7.72 21.45
C ASP A 5 -26.25 6.81 20.31
N LEU A 6 -25.50 6.75 19.21
CA LEU A 6 -25.81 5.88 18.08
C LEU A 6 -25.70 4.39 18.43
N ALA A 7 -24.69 3.99 19.22
CA ALA A 7 -24.53 2.61 19.68
C ALA A 7 -25.71 2.17 20.56
N THR A 8 -26.19 3.05 21.45
CA THR A 8 -27.37 2.81 22.29
C THR A 8 -28.65 2.71 21.48
N ALA A 9 -28.86 3.59 20.49
CA ALA A 9 -30.05 3.60 19.65
C ALA A 9 -30.16 2.36 18.73
N ILE A 10 -29.03 1.87 18.22
CA ILE A 10 -28.98 0.72 17.29
C ILE A 10 -28.83 -0.62 18.04
N GLY A 11 -28.46 -0.61 19.33
CA GLY A 11 -28.27 -1.82 20.14
C GLY A 11 -27.05 -2.65 19.75
N GLY A 12 -26.05 -2.03 19.09
CA GLY A 12 -24.88 -2.71 18.55
C GLY A 12 -23.57 -2.07 18.97
N THR A 13 -22.51 -2.88 19.07
CA THR A 13 -21.14 -2.40 19.35
C THR A 13 -20.40 -2.12 18.05
N GLN A 14 -19.81 -0.93 17.92
CA GLN A 14 -18.93 -0.64 16.79
C GLN A 14 -17.71 -1.56 16.82
N SER A 15 -17.41 -2.16 15.67
CA SER A 15 -16.24 -3.01 15.49
C SER A 15 -15.52 -2.63 14.20
N ARG A 16 -14.21 -2.34 14.31
CA ARG A 16 -13.36 -2.13 13.13
C ARG A 16 -12.78 -3.46 12.67
N ASN A 17 -13.03 -3.79 11.41
CA ASN A 17 -12.43 -4.95 10.78
C ASN A 17 -11.09 -4.55 10.13
N THR A 18 -10.02 -4.63 10.90
CA THR A 18 -8.65 -4.33 10.42
C THR A 18 -8.20 -5.28 9.33
N ALA A 19 -8.83 -6.44 9.14
CA ALA A 19 -8.57 -7.33 8.02
C ALA A 19 -9.16 -6.83 6.68
N LYS A 20 -10.15 -5.93 6.73
CA LYS A 20 -10.80 -5.34 5.55
C LYS A 20 -10.42 -3.90 5.29
N ASP A 21 -9.68 -3.26 6.20
CA ASP A 21 -9.15 -1.92 5.97
C ASP A 21 -8.27 -1.89 4.71
N MET A 22 -8.52 -0.89 3.87
CA MET A 22 -7.74 -0.60 2.67
C MET A 22 -6.95 0.68 2.90
N PHE A 23 -5.65 0.62 2.64
CA PHE A 23 -4.76 1.77 2.69
C PHE A 23 -4.05 1.91 1.34
N SER A 24 -3.82 3.15 0.90
CA SER A 24 -3.07 3.46 -0.30
C SER A 24 -2.18 4.67 -0.07
N CYS A 25 -0.89 4.54 -0.35
CA CYS A 25 0.08 5.64 -0.33
C CYS A 25 0.76 5.74 -1.69
N LYS A 26 0.69 6.91 -2.31
CA LYS A 26 1.42 7.22 -3.54
C LYS A 26 2.63 8.08 -3.20
N MET A 27 3.82 7.59 -3.55
CA MET A 27 5.09 8.27 -3.33
C MET A 27 5.70 8.65 -4.67
N LYS A 28 6.23 9.88 -4.76
CA LYS A 28 7.07 10.32 -5.86
C LYS A 28 8.51 9.94 -5.52
N CYS A 29 9.14 9.12 -6.35
CA CYS A 29 10.52 8.65 -6.17
C CYS A 29 11.40 9.21 -7.28
N HIS A 30 12.70 9.31 -6.99
CA HIS A 30 13.71 9.77 -7.92
C HIS A 30 14.76 8.66 -8.06
N ASP A 31 14.98 8.20 -9.28
CA ASP A 31 16.09 7.31 -9.60
C ASP A 31 17.41 8.10 -9.57
N PRO A 32 18.56 7.49 -9.20
CA PRO A 32 19.88 8.12 -9.28
C PRO A 32 20.25 8.72 -10.65
N ALA A 33 19.68 8.22 -11.75
CA ALA A 33 19.81 8.79 -13.10
C ALA A 33 18.95 10.05 -13.33
N GLY A 34 18.11 10.43 -12.36
CA GLY A 34 17.29 11.64 -12.37
C GLY A 34 15.85 11.44 -12.85
N GLU A 35 15.44 10.22 -13.21
CA GLU A 35 14.07 9.92 -13.59
C GLU A 35 13.12 9.98 -12.38
N VAL A 36 11.91 10.50 -12.60
CA VAL A 36 10.83 10.48 -11.61
C VAL A 36 9.92 9.29 -11.87
N CYS A 37 9.80 8.40 -10.89
CA CYS A 37 8.80 7.35 -10.90
C CYS A 37 7.78 7.53 -9.76
N TYR A 38 6.58 6.98 -9.93
CA TYR A 38 5.56 6.99 -8.89
C TYR A 38 5.36 5.57 -8.37
N VAL A 39 5.51 5.37 -7.07
CA VAL A 39 5.29 4.07 -6.42
C VAL A 39 4.00 4.15 -5.62
N THR A 40 3.11 3.20 -5.82
CA THR A 40 1.87 3.08 -5.05
C THR A 40 1.92 1.85 -4.17
N LEU A 41 1.80 2.08 -2.87
CA LEU A 41 1.76 1.05 -1.84
C LEU A 41 0.32 0.82 -1.43
N SER A 42 -0.10 -0.43 -1.42
CA SER A 42 -1.37 -0.87 -0.84
C SER A 42 -1.12 -1.96 0.18
N ARG A 43 -2.15 -2.32 0.94
CA ARG A 43 -2.08 -3.34 2.01
C ARG A 43 -1.28 -4.60 1.66
N SER A 44 -1.40 -5.07 0.42
CA SER A 44 -0.87 -6.37 0.00
C SER A 44 0.00 -6.30 -1.25
N LYS A 45 0.14 -5.12 -1.87
CA LYS A 45 0.76 -4.99 -3.19
C LYS A 45 1.47 -3.66 -3.33
N VAL A 46 2.60 -3.69 -4.02
CA VAL A 46 3.33 -2.51 -4.49
C VAL A 46 3.21 -2.44 -6.00
N ARG A 47 2.89 -1.26 -6.53
CA ARG A 47 2.73 -1.03 -7.98
C ARG A 47 3.55 0.17 -8.45
N ILE A 48 4.13 0.03 -9.64
CA ILE A 48 4.79 1.10 -10.37
C ILE A 48 4.03 1.25 -11.70
N PRO A 49 3.24 2.31 -11.91
CA PRO A 49 2.35 2.45 -13.06
C PRO A 49 3.10 2.76 -14.36
N SER A 50 4.30 3.34 -14.28
CA SER A 50 5.23 3.50 -15.41
C SER A 50 6.64 3.74 -14.87
N TYR A 51 7.60 3.11 -15.52
CA TYR A 51 9.04 3.27 -15.33
C TYR A 51 9.70 3.16 -16.71
N ALA A 52 10.75 3.94 -16.99
CA ALA A 52 11.46 3.83 -18.26
C ALA A 52 12.62 2.83 -18.21
N ASP A 53 13.13 2.53 -17.02
CA ASP A 53 14.30 1.68 -16.82
C ASP A 53 14.01 0.49 -15.87
N ASP A 54 14.39 -0.72 -16.28
CA ASP A 54 14.24 -1.94 -15.49
C ASP A 54 15.05 -1.92 -14.17
N ALA A 55 16.08 -1.07 -14.05
CA ALA A 55 16.81 -0.85 -12.80
C ALA A 55 15.91 -0.25 -11.71
N ILE A 56 14.92 0.59 -12.10
CA ILE A 56 13.93 1.16 -11.17
C ILE A 56 13.06 0.04 -10.61
N ARG A 57 12.57 -0.86 -11.48
CA ARG A 57 11.77 -2.02 -11.05
C ARG A 57 12.56 -2.90 -10.08
N THR A 58 13.79 -3.25 -10.46
CA THR A 58 14.69 -4.09 -9.65
C THR A 58 14.96 -3.49 -8.26
N THR A 59 15.19 -2.18 -8.20
CA THR A 59 15.45 -1.48 -6.93
C THR A 59 14.22 -1.48 -6.03
N VAL A 60 13.04 -1.24 -6.60
CA VAL A 60 11.78 -1.27 -5.84
C VAL A 60 11.48 -2.69 -5.37
N GLU A 61 11.68 -3.72 -6.20
CA GLU A 61 11.52 -5.12 -5.80
C GLU A 61 12.44 -5.50 -4.63
N ALA A 62 13.73 -5.15 -4.71
CA ALA A 62 14.69 -5.40 -3.63
C ALA A 62 14.31 -4.65 -2.34
N TRP A 63 13.81 -3.42 -2.45
CA TRP A 63 13.33 -2.66 -1.31
C TRP A 63 12.07 -3.28 -0.68
N VAL A 64 11.13 -3.78 -1.48
CA VAL A 64 9.92 -4.48 -0.99
C VAL A 64 10.29 -5.78 -0.28
N ASP A 65 11.23 -6.56 -0.83
CA ASP A 65 11.69 -7.81 -0.20
C ASP A 65 12.32 -7.55 1.18
N GLY A 66 13.03 -6.43 1.34
CA GLY A 66 13.56 -5.98 2.63
C GLY A 66 12.51 -5.45 3.62
N LYS A 67 11.24 -5.36 3.24
CA LYS A 67 10.15 -4.77 4.02
C LYS A 67 9.09 -5.82 4.40
N PRO A 68 9.29 -6.56 5.51
CA PRO A 68 8.38 -7.65 5.91
C PRO A 68 6.96 -7.14 6.21
N GLU A 69 6.82 -5.86 6.53
CA GLU A 69 5.57 -5.16 6.80
C GLU A 69 4.69 -4.92 5.55
N LEU A 70 5.25 -4.99 4.34
CA LEU A 70 4.53 -4.73 3.08
C LEU A 70 3.95 -6.00 2.42
N GLY A 71 4.21 -7.18 3.01
CA GLY A 71 3.91 -8.47 2.37
C GLY A 71 4.89 -8.76 1.24
N ARG A 72 5.23 -10.05 1.04
CA ARG A 72 6.09 -10.48 -0.06
C ARG A 72 5.51 -9.95 -1.38
N SER A 73 6.37 -9.47 -2.29
CA SER A 73 5.95 -9.03 -3.63
C SER A 73 5.36 -10.21 -4.42
N GLU A 74 4.09 -10.54 -4.20
CA GLU A 74 3.32 -11.34 -5.13
C GLU A 74 2.95 -10.44 -6.31
N LEU A 75 3.88 -10.36 -7.27
CA LEU A 75 3.50 -10.01 -8.63
C LEU A 75 2.45 -11.04 -9.07
N PRO A 76 1.29 -10.61 -9.63
CA PRO A 76 0.38 -11.55 -10.25
C PRO A 76 1.13 -12.25 -11.39
N ASP A 77 1.33 -13.55 -11.27
CA ASP A 77 1.67 -14.43 -12.40
C ASP A 77 0.55 -14.24 -13.44
N GLU A 78 0.92 -14.00 -14.69
CA GLU A 78 0.03 -13.64 -15.81
C GLU A 78 -1.16 -14.61 -16.01
#